data_AF-W2KB49-F1
#
_entry.id   AF-W2KB49-F1
#
_cell.length_a   1.000
_cell.length_b   1.000
_cell.length_c   1.000
_cell.angle_alpha   90.00
_cell.angle_beta   90.00
_cell.angle_gamma   90.00
#
_symmetry.space_group_name_H-M   'P 1'
#
loop_
_entity.id
_entity.type
_entity.pdbx_description
1 polymer ?
#
loop_
_entity_poly.entity_id
_entity_poly.type
_entity_poly.pdbx_seq_one_letter_code
_entity_poly.pdbx_strand_id
1 'polypeptide(L)' 'MTHSLSPRAQIVHSPDFEAACVRVLGGDAGRVKRAERAALEPFRHRQAEAAGEAREDGEVQSSSEEDSFVV' A
#
# COMPACT_ATOMS: atom_id res chain seq x y z
N MET A 1 11.08 -14.65 -18.00
CA MET A 1 12.00 -14.85 -16.86
C MET A 1 11.14 -15.00 -15.61
N THR A 2 10.66 -16.21 -15.30
CA THR A 2 9.79 -16.46 -14.15
C THR A 2 10.66 -16.63 -12.90
N HIS A 3 10.64 -15.65 -12.00
CA HIS A 3 11.35 -15.72 -10.73
C HIS A 3 10.57 -16.66 -9.79
N SER A 4 11.02 -17.90 -9.65
CA SER A 4 10.44 -18.86 -8.69
C SER A 4 10.97 -18.56 -7.29
N LEU A 5 10.07 -18.23 -6.36
CA LEU A 5 10.39 -18.09 -4.94
C LEU A 5 10.64 -19.50 -4.36
N SER A 6 11.90 -19.81 -4.06
CA SER A 6 12.25 -21.01 -3.30
C SER A 6 11.75 -20.88 -1.85
N PRO A 7 11.38 -21.97 -1.16
CA PRO A 7 11.13 -21.95 0.28
C PRO A 7 12.31 -21.42 1.11
N ARG A 8 13.53 -21.40 0.53
CA ARG A 8 14.74 -20.82 1.12
C ARG A 8 15.17 -19.51 0.46
N ALA A 9 14.30 -18.87 -0.32
CA ALA A 9 14.59 -17.56 -0.86
C ALA A 9 14.83 -16.59 0.31
N GLN A 10 15.96 -15.89 0.28
CA GLN A 10 16.21 -14.85 1.26
C GLN A 10 15.16 -13.76 1.07
N ILE A 11 14.38 -13.50 2.13
CA ILE A 11 13.57 -12.30 2.20
C ILE A 11 14.56 -11.17 2.42
N VAL A 12 14.83 -10.42 1.36
CA VAL A 12 15.78 -9.30 1.44
C VAL A 12 15.15 -8.22 2.30
N HIS A 13 15.68 -8.06 3.52
CA HIS A 13 15.33 -6.96 4.40
C HIS A 13 15.84 -5.65 3.81
N SER A 14 14.94 -4.67 3.75
CA SER A 14 15.27 -3.31 3.32
C SER A 14 14.65 -2.36 4.33
N PRO A 15 15.44 -1.85 5.30
CA PRO A 15 14.92 -0.98 6.36
C PRO A 15 14.19 0.25 5.83
N ASP A 16 14.69 0.83 4.72
CA ASP A 16 14.04 1.96 4.06
C ASP A 16 12.69 1.58 3.46
N PHE A 17 12.59 0.43 2.79
CA PHE A 17 11.33 -0.07 2.23
C PHE A 17 10.31 -0.38 3.34
N GLU A 18 10.72 -1.13 4.36
CA GLU A 18 9.86 -1.54 5.48
C GLU A 18 9.29 -0.32 6.21
N ALA A 19 10.14 0.66 6.53
CA ALA A 19 9.71 1.89 7.20
C ALA A 19 8.82 2.76 6.29
N ALA A 20 9.08 2.79 4.98
CA ALA A 20 8.23 3.48 4.00
C ALA A 20 6.83 2.87 3.95
N CYS A 21 6.71 1.54 3.93
CA CYS A 21 5.43 0.83 3.96
C CYS A 21 4.62 1.19 5.20
N VAL A 22 5.23 1.19 6.39
CA VAL A 22 4.55 1.57 7.64
C VAL A 22 3.98 2.98 7.55
N ARG A 23 4.76 3.95 7.03
CA ARG A 23 4.29 5.33 6.85
C ARG A 23 3.15 5.44 5.84
N VAL A 24 3.30 4.83 4.66
CA VAL A 24 2.28 4.90 3.61
C VAL A 24 0.97 4.27 4.06
N LEU A 25 1.04 3.07 4.65
CA LEU A 25 -0.15 2.36 5.17
C LEU A 25 -0.76 3.06 6.38
N GLY A 26 0.06 3.76 7.18
CA GLY A 26 -0.41 4.62 8.27
C GLY A 26 -0.96 5.98 7.82
N GLY A 27 -1.05 6.26 6.51
CA GLY A 27 -1.55 7.53 5.98
C GLY A 27 -0.56 8.70 6.06
N ASP A 28 0.68 8.45 6.49
CA ASP A 28 1.71 9.46 6.69
C ASP A 28 2.68 9.56 5.49
N ALA A 29 2.14 9.47 4.28
CA ALA A 29 2.91 9.50 3.04
C ALA A 29 3.71 10.81 2.86
N GLY A 30 3.27 11.91 3.48
CA GLY A 30 3.96 13.20 3.47
C GLY A 30 5.32 13.20 4.19
N ARG A 31 5.58 12.24 5.09
CA ARG A 31 6.82 12.11 5.84
C ARG A 31 7.80 11.08 5.27
N VAL A 32 7.51 10.52 4.10
CA VAL A 32 8.39 9.56 3.42
C VAL A 32 9.68 10.25 2.96
N LYS A 33 10.83 9.74 3.38
CA LYS A 33 12.16 10.29 3.04
C LYS A 33 12.56 9.94 1.61
N ARG A 34 13.65 10.56 1.13
CA ARG A 34 14.19 10.30 -0.22
C ARG A 34 14.58 8.84 -0.45
N ALA A 35 15.32 8.25 0.49
CA ALA A 35 15.80 6.85 0.38
C ALA A 35 14.62 5.86 0.34
N GLU A 36 13.65 6.08 1.24
CA GLU A 36 12.38 5.34 1.31
C GLU A 36 11.59 5.43 0.00
N ARG A 37 11.47 6.63 -0.57
CA ARG A 37 10.77 6.83 -1.85
C ARG A 37 11.45 6.10 -3.00
N ALA A 38 12.79 6.06 -3.00
CA ALA A 38 13.55 5.30 -3.98
C ALA A 38 13.35 3.79 -3.79
N ALA A 39 13.27 3.30 -2.55
CA ALA A 39 13.00 1.90 -2.25
C ALA A 39 11.59 1.46 -2.67
N LEU A 40 10.60 2.37 -2.63
CA LEU A 40 9.25 2.11 -3.12
C LEU A 40 9.10 2.18 -4.64
N GLU A 41 10.02 2.84 -5.36
CA GLU A 41 9.92 3.10 -6.81
C GLU A 41 9.66 1.83 -7.65
N PRO A 42 10.37 0.70 -7.42
CA PRO A 42 10.14 -0.54 -8.19
C PRO A 42 8.73 -1.12 -8.01
N PHE A 43 8.05 -0.80 -6.91
CA PHE A 43 6.74 -1.31 -6.55
C PHE A 43 5.62 -0.33 -6.88
N ARG A 44 5.95 0.85 -7.43
CA ARG A 44 4.92 1.83 -7.82
C ARG A 44 4.05 1.22 -8.91
N HIS A 45 2.76 1.16 -8.64
CA HIS A 45 1.77 0.82 -9.66
C HIS A 45 1.85 1.87 -10.78
N ARG A 46 2.40 1.49 -11.93
CA ARG A 46 2.23 2.25 -13.16
C ARG A 46 0.87 1.83 -13.70
N GLN A 47 -0.18 2.63 -13.48
CA GLN A 47 -1.34 2.50 -14.34
C GLN A 47 -0.80 2.65 -15.77
N ALA A 48 -0.94 1.62 -16.60
CA ALA A 48 -0.75 1.79 -18.03
C ALA A 48 -1.85 2.76 -18.43
N GLU A 49 -1.52 4.05 -18.60
CA GLU A 49 -2.37 5.16 -19.05
C GLU A 49 -3.82 4.69 -19.25
N ALA A 50 -4.53 4.50 -18.12
CA ALA A 50 -5.84 3.90 -18.17
C ALA A 50 -6.75 5.02 -18.64
N ALA A 51 -7.03 4.95 -19.93
CA ALA A 51 -7.92 5.83 -20.66
C ALA A 51 -9.14 6.19 -19.82
N GLY A 52 -9.31 7.49 -19.58
CA GLY A 52 -10.62 8.09 -19.37
C GLY A 52 -11.20 7.98 -17.96
N GLU A 53 -11.56 9.17 -17.48
CA GLU A 53 -12.77 9.44 -16.70
C GLU A 53 -12.69 9.35 -15.17
N ALA A 54 -12.44 10.54 -14.62
CA ALA A 54 -13.22 11.24 -13.62
C ALA A 54 -13.38 10.59 -12.22
N ARG A 55 -12.84 11.35 -11.25
CA ARG A 55 -13.31 11.43 -9.87
C ARG A 55 -14.84 11.34 -9.78
N GLU A 56 -15.33 10.53 -8.83
CA GLU A 56 -16.41 10.95 -7.96
C GLU A 56 -16.03 10.62 -6.51
N ASP A 57 -16.03 11.67 -5.69
CA ASP A 57 -15.91 11.63 -4.24
C ASP A 57 -17.18 10.95 -3.67
N GLY A 58 -17.06 9.73 -3.19
CA GLY A 58 -18.14 8.96 -2.58
C GLY A 58 -18.02 8.91 -1.06
N GLU A 59 -18.46 9.98 -0.41
CA GLU A 59 -19.27 10.00 0.82
C GLU A 59 -19.07 8.85 1.84
N VAL A 60 -18.36 9.16 2.93
CA VAL A 60 -18.34 8.37 4.16
C VAL A 60 -19.73 8.37 4.82
N GLN A 61 -20.49 7.29 4.64
CA GLN A 61 -21.62 6.99 5.53
C GLN A 61 -21.15 6.08 6.67
N SER A 62 -20.88 6.71 7.81
CA SER A 62 -20.78 6.06 9.11
C SER A 62 -22.21 5.70 9.57
N SER A 63 -22.62 4.43 9.44
CA SER A 63 -23.77 3.91 10.20
C SER A 63 -23.23 3.17 11.42
N SER A 64 -23.55 3.69 12.60
CA SER A 64 -23.22 3.11 13.88
C SER A 64 -24.49 2.55 14.51
N GLU A 65 -24.68 1.24 14.47
CA GLU A 65 -25.71 0.56 15.26
C GLU A 65 -25.22 -0.83 15.71
N GLU A 66 -24.54 -0.82 16.85
CA GLU A 66 -24.74 -1.67 18.05
C GLU A 66 -25.31 -3.09 17.88
N ASP A 67 -24.46 -4.05 18.25
CA ASP A 67 -24.70 -5.26 19.06
C ASP A 67 -26.03 -6.03 18.91
N SER A 68 -25.96 -7.20 18.26
CA SER A 68 -26.80 -8.33 18.66
C SER A 68 -26.06 -9.65 18.43
N PHE A 69 -25.38 -10.10 19.48
CA PHE A 69 -24.93 -11.48 19.60
C PHE A 69 -26.11 -12.36 20.04
N VAL A 70 -26.46 -13.36 19.23
CA VAL A 70 -27.35 -14.46 19.63
C VAL A 70 -26.49 -15.68 19.98
N VAL A 71 -26.66 -16.18 21.21
CA VAL A 71 -26.15 -17.46 21.75
C VAL A 71 -26.84 -18.64 21.07
#